data_AF-A0A0S4N0R3-F1
#
_entry.id   AF-A0A0S4N0R3-F1
#
_cell.length_a   1.000
_cell.length_b   1.000
_cell.length_c   1.000
_cell.angle_alpha   90.00
_cell.angle_beta   90.00
_cell.angle_gamma   90.00
#
_symmetry.space_group_name_H-M   'P 1'
#
loop_
_entity.id
_entity.type
_entity.pdbx_description
1 polymer ?
#
loop_
_entity_poly.entity_id
_entity_poly.type
_entity_poly.pdbx_seq_one_letter_code
_entity_poly.pdbx_strand_id
1 'polypeptide(L)'
;MSQISYYVSTLPENFGYFSILFALIGVVKILKFDKKISRFTIIAFITCVLISSNYDIHDIDAYFLVSYFILAVWIFHGMTYLPSRIPKLFVVAFGIVCIVSTIGFNFKKVNKSENFLPEKYTLNILNNVKRNAIVISYQWDYFVSPAFYFQLVEGIRKDVVIIDKELLRRSWYIKQLEKNYPWLIQKSSEEVNSFLIELYKFEHNLPYDPMVIEEKFIKMINSFIDKNIEERPVYVGIEIEPEIGRKYNRVPEGFMFALYKDDDYKDYNFAGFEVRGRIYNKYFDKLLNLIVKMILNRGIYEFKHSKRDKAKFYFEEALRIKPESVEAKLWLERVVKGG
;
A
#
# COMPACT_ATOMS: atom_id res chain seq x y z
N MET A 1 22.15 -7.94 -0.49
CA MET A 1 22.13 -9.29 -1.10
C MET A 1 21.59 -9.11 -2.51
N SER A 2 22.17 -9.73 -3.55
CA SER A 2 21.55 -9.64 -4.89
C SER A 2 20.19 -10.33 -4.86
N GLN A 3 19.24 -9.88 -5.69
CA GLN A 3 17.91 -10.49 -5.76
C GLN A 3 17.96 -11.96 -6.16
N ILE A 4 18.95 -12.35 -6.97
CA ILE A 4 19.24 -13.76 -7.27
C ILE A 4 19.61 -14.54 -6.01
N SER A 5 20.51 -13.98 -5.19
CA SER A 5 20.93 -14.65 -3.95
C SER A 5 19.80 -14.73 -2.93
N TYR A 6 18.90 -13.75 -2.92
CA TYR A 6 17.67 -13.80 -2.15
C TYR A 6 16.73 -14.88 -2.68
N TYR A 7 16.44 -14.91 -3.98
CA TYR A 7 15.61 -15.96 -4.59
C TYR A 7 16.12 -17.38 -4.29
N VAL A 8 17.43 -17.61 -4.37
CA VAL A 8 18.00 -18.93 -4.05
C VAL A 8 17.81 -19.29 -2.57
N SER A 9 17.87 -18.31 -1.66
CA SER A 9 17.67 -18.56 -0.23
C SER A 9 16.22 -18.86 0.14
N THR A 10 15.24 -18.45 -0.66
CA THR A 10 13.83 -18.78 -0.44
C THR A 10 13.45 -20.18 -0.90
N LEU A 11 14.21 -20.82 -1.79
CA LEU A 11 13.85 -22.12 -2.37
C LEU A 11 13.63 -23.22 -1.31
N PRO A 12 14.51 -23.40 -0.30
CA PRO A 12 14.30 -24.42 0.72
C PRO A 12 13.08 -24.14 1.58
N GLU A 13 12.75 -22.88 1.86
CA GLU A 13 11.55 -22.53 2.63
C GLU A 13 10.28 -22.87 1.83
N ASN A 14 10.28 -22.62 0.52
CA ASN A 14 9.12 -22.85 -0.34
C ASN A 14 8.91 -24.33 -0.69
N PHE A 15 9.97 -25.08 -0.96
CA PHE A 15 9.88 -26.45 -1.48
C PHE A 15 10.40 -27.53 -0.53
N GLY A 16 11.08 -27.16 0.55
CA GLY A 16 11.85 -28.08 1.38
C GLY A 16 13.19 -28.45 0.73
N TYR A 17 14.21 -28.70 1.56
CA TYR A 17 15.58 -28.96 1.10
C TYR A 17 15.70 -30.15 0.14
N PHE A 18 14.91 -31.21 0.36
CA PHE A 18 15.00 -32.45 -0.43
C PHE A 18 14.23 -32.40 -1.75
N SER A 19 13.12 -31.67 -1.80
CA SER A 19 12.24 -31.66 -2.98
C SER A 19 12.93 -31.04 -4.19
N ILE A 20 13.79 -30.04 -3.98
CA ILE A 20 14.52 -29.31 -5.03
C ILE A 20 15.41 -30.26 -5.84
N LEU A 21 15.95 -31.32 -5.23
CA LEU A 21 16.76 -32.32 -5.94
C LEU A 21 15.98 -33.01 -7.06
N PHE A 22 14.67 -33.19 -6.89
CA PHE A 22 13.80 -33.75 -7.92
C PHE A 22 13.55 -32.79 -9.08
N ALA A 23 13.68 -31.47 -8.89
CA ALA A 23 13.49 -30.50 -9.97
C ALA A 23 14.45 -30.77 -11.14
N LEU A 24 15.74 -31.06 -10.84
CA LEU A 24 16.74 -31.37 -11.86
C LEU A 24 16.39 -32.63 -12.67
N ILE A 25 15.91 -33.67 -11.98
CA ILE A 25 15.45 -34.91 -12.62
C ILE A 25 14.24 -34.62 -13.51
N GLY A 26 13.31 -33.81 -13.01
CA GLY A 26 12.11 -33.40 -13.72
C GLY A 26 12.38 -32.65 -15.02
N VAL A 27 13.34 -31.71 -15.01
CA VAL A 27 13.76 -31.00 -16.22
C VAL A 27 14.23 -31.98 -17.30
N VAL A 28 15.12 -32.90 -16.93
CA VAL A 28 15.64 -33.93 -17.85
C VAL A 28 14.52 -34.83 -18.37
N LYS A 29 13.49 -35.09 -17.56
CA LYS A 29 12.34 -35.92 -17.96
C LYS A 29 11.42 -35.19 -18.92
N ILE A 30 11.07 -33.95 -18.63
CA ILE A 30 10.21 -33.15 -19.50
C ILE A 30 10.91 -32.93 -20.85
N LEU A 31 12.24 -32.74 -20.86
CA LEU A 31 13.05 -32.69 -22.10
C LEU A 31 12.87 -33.93 -22.99
N LYS A 32 12.71 -35.11 -22.38
CA LYS A 32 12.51 -36.39 -23.08
C LYS A 32 11.05 -36.68 -23.42
N PHE A 33 10.11 -36.14 -22.64
CA PHE A 33 8.68 -36.34 -22.81
C PHE A 33 8.09 -35.42 -23.89
N ASP A 34 8.31 -34.11 -23.76
CA ASP A 34 7.79 -33.11 -24.69
C ASP A 34 8.76 -31.92 -24.83
N LYS A 35 9.39 -31.82 -26.01
CA LYS A 35 10.35 -30.75 -26.33
C LYS A 35 9.72 -29.35 -26.37
N LYS A 36 8.42 -29.22 -26.65
CA LYS A 36 7.72 -27.92 -26.65
C LYS A 36 7.50 -27.47 -25.20
N ILE A 37 6.92 -28.32 -24.36
CA ILE A 37 6.69 -28.00 -22.93
C ILE A 37 8.02 -27.73 -22.23
N SER A 38 9.05 -28.52 -22.53
CA SER A 38 10.36 -28.32 -21.94
C SER A 38 10.99 -26.98 -22.30
N ARG A 39 10.97 -26.61 -23.58
CA ARG A 39 11.52 -25.32 -24.02
C ARG A 39 10.73 -24.16 -23.40
N PHE A 40 9.40 -24.25 -23.39
CA PHE A 40 8.56 -23.24 -22.79
C PHE A 40 8.87 -23.03 -21.31
N THR A 41 8.88 -24.09 -20.51
CA THR A 41 9.14 -24.00 -19.06
C THR A 41 10.56 -23.51 -18.75
N ILE A 42 11.57 -23.94 -19.50
CA ILE A 42 12.96 -23.46 -19.32
C ILE A 42 13.06 -21.96 -19.66
N ILE A 43 12.52 -21.54 -20.80
CA ILE A 43 12.55 -20.12 -21.21
C ILE A 43 11.79 -19.29 -20.19
N ALA A 44 10.56 -19.66 -19.84
CA ALA A 44 9.75 -18.92 -18.87
C ALA A 44 10.42 -18.83 -17.50
N PHE A 45 11.05 -19.90 -17.03
CA PHE A 45 11.80 -19.90 -15.77
C PHE A 45 12.99 -18.93 -15.82
N ILE A 46 13.84 -19.05 -16.84
CA ILE A 46 15.04 -18.21 -16.99
C ILE A 46 14.63 -16.74 -17.15
N THR A 47 13.65 -16.46 -18.01
CA THR A 47 13.15 -15.10 -18.23
C THR A 47 12.57 -14.51 -16.95
N CYS A 48 11.74 -15.24 -16.22
CA CYS A 48 11.18 -14.78 -14.94
C CYS A 48 12.28 -14.47 -13.92
N VAL A 49 13.23 -15.38 -13.72
CA VAL A 49 14.30 -15.19 -12.74
C VAL A 49 15.19 -14.01 -13.12
N LEU A 50 15.61 -13.91 -14.38
CA LEU A 50 16.50 -12.82 -14.83
C LEU A 50 15.82 -11.46 -14.77
N ILE A 51 14.58 -11.35 -15.25
CA ILE A 51 13.83 -10.09 -15.22
C ILE A 51 13.56 -9.67 -13.78
N SER A 52 13.01 -10.56 -12.96
CA SER A 52 12.67 -10.26 -11.55
C SER A 52 13.92 -9.88 -10.76
N SER A 53 15.05 -10.53 -11.03
CA SER A 53 16.31 -10.22 -10.35
C SER A 53 16.89 -8.85 -10.68
N ASN A 54 16.42 -8.21 -11.76
CA ASN A 54 16.84 -6.86 -12.15
C ASN A 54 15.98 -5.76 -11.52
N TYR A 55 14.91 -6.12 -10.80
CA TYR A 55 14.10 -5.17 -10.05
C TYR A 55 14.63 -4.99 -8.63
N ASP A 56 14.68 -3.74 -8.15
CA ASP A 56 14.92 -3.42 -6.75
C ASP A 56 13.60 -3.07 -6.06
N ILE A 57 12.82 -4.10 -5.71
CA ILE A 57 11.49 -3.98 -5.11
C ILE A 57 11.48 -4.70 -3.76
N HIS A 58 10.77 -4.13 -2.77
CA HIS A 58 10.67 -4.71 -1.43
C HIS A 58 9.84 -6.01 -1.36
N ASP A 59 8.78 -6.13 -2.15
CA ASP A 59 7.91 -7.32 -2.22
C ASP A 59 8.21 -8.13 -3.51
N ILE A 60 9.48 -8.49 -3.68
CA ILE A 60 9.95 -9.15 -4.90
C ILE A 60 9.44 -10.59 -5.05
N ASP A 61 8.99 -11.23 -3.96
CA ASP A 61 8.55 -12.62 -3.95
C ASP A 61 7.42 -12.88 -4.95
N ALA A 62 6.50 -11.93 -5.12
CA ALA A 62 5.41 -12.02 -6.09
C ALA A 62 5.90 -12.09 -7.55
N TYR A 63 7.05 -11.48 -7.86
CA TYR A 63 7.62 -11.48 -9.21
C TYR A 63 8.24 -12.83 -9.57
N PHE A 64 8.71 -13.57 -8.56
CA PHE A 64 9.25 -14.93 -8.73
C PHE A 64 8.17 -16.02 -8.76
N LEU A 65 6.87 -15.67 -8.65
CA LEU A 65 5.79 -16.66 -8.57
C LEU A 65 5.75 -17.64 -9.76
N VAL A 66 6.05 -17.15 -10.97
CA VAL A 66 6.10 -17.99 -12.17
C VAL A 66 7.24 -19.01 -12.08
N SER A 67 8.42 -18.61 -11.59
CA SER A 67 9.54 -19.53 -11.45
C SER A 67 9.29 -20.57 -10.36
N TYR A 68 8.65 -20.19 -9.24
CA TYR A 68 8.20 -21.13 -8.21
C TYR A 68 7.18 -22.15 -8.78
N PHE A 69 6.20 -21.69 -9.56
CA PHE A 69 5.24 -22.58 -10.19
C PHE A 69 5.91 -23.59 -11.13
N ILE A 70 6.85 -23.14 -11.96
CA ILE A 70 7.60 -24.02 -12.88
C ILE A 70 8.45 -25.03 -12.09
N LEU A 71 9.09 -24.61 -11.00
CA LEU A 71 9.83 -25.53 -10.12
C LEU A 71 8.92 -26.61 -9.54
N ALA A 72 7.71 -26.27 -9.09
CA ALA A 72 6.74 -27.25 -8.62
C ALA A 72 6.42 -28.32 -9.69
N VAL A 73 6.22 -27.88 -10.94
CA VAL A 73 5.99 -28.77 -12.09
C VAL A 73 7.19 -29.68 -12.34
N TRP A 74 8.42 -29.14 -12.29
CA TRP A 74 9.64 -29.94 -12.46
C TRP A 74 9.81 -30.93 -11.31
N ILE A 75 9.62 -30.52 -10.06
CA ILE A 75 9.68 -31.41 -8.90
C ILE A 75 8.69 -32.56 -9.06
N PHE A 76 7.44 -32.28 -9.43
CA PHE A 76 6.43 -33.31 -9.66
C PHE A 76 6.88 -34.34 -10.72
N HIS A 77 7.38 -33.89 -11.87
CA HIS A 77 7.88 -34.79 -12.93
C HIS A 77 9.15 -35.54 -12.51
N GLY A 78 9.97 -34.97 -11.64
CA GLY A 78 11.12 -35.64 -11.07
C GLY A 78 10.72 -36.76 -10.13
N MET A 79 9.70 -36.52 -9.30
CA MET A 79 9.16 -37.50 -8.35
C MET A 79 8.48 -38.69 -9.02
N THR A 80 7.86 -38.50 -10.19
CA THR A 80 7.28 -39.64 -10.94
C THR A 80 8.33 -40.59 -11.52
N TYR A 81 9.61 -40.19 -11.52
CA TYR A 81 10.72 -41.00 -12.02
C TYR A 81 11.49 -41.75 -10.91
N LEU A 82 10.93 -41.87 -9.71
CA LEU A 82 11.53 -42.74 -8.69
C LEU A 82 11.68 -44.18 -9.24
N PRO A 83 12.81 -44.86 -8.95
CA PRO A 83 13.08 -46.22 -9.46
C PRO A 83 11.89 -47.15 -9.22
N SER A 84 11.63 -48.07 -10.16
CA SER A 84 10.53 -49.06 -10.08
C SER A 84 10.55 -49.95 -8.83
N ARG A 85 11.65 -49.93 -8.07
CA ARG A 85 11.84 -50.60 -6.78
C ARG A 85 11.21 -49.87 -5.60
N ILE A 86 10.83 -48.60 -5.75
CA ILE A 86 10.16 -47.82 -4.70
C ILE A 86 8.65 -48.00 -4.86
N PRO A 87 7.93 -48.54 -3.86
CA PRO A 87 6.49 -48.70 -3.96
C PRO A 87 5.80 -47.34 -4.12
N LYS A 88 4.77 -47.27 -4.98
CA LYS A 88 4.03 -46.02 -5.26
C LYS A 88 3.53 -45.32 -4.00
N LEU A 89 3.18 -46.08 -2.97
CA LEU A 89 2.76 -45.56 -1.66
C LEU A 89 3.83 -44.66 -1.01
N PHE A 90 5.12 -44.98 -1.14
CA PHE A 90 6.20 -44.15 -0.60
C PHE A 90 6.34 -42.83 -1.37
N VAL A 91 6.14 -42.85 -2.69
CA VAL A 91 6.16 -41.62 -3.52
C VAL A 91 5.02 -40.69 -3.11
N VAL A 92 3.82 -41.25 -2.91
CA VAL A 92 2.64 -40.51 -2.45
C VAL A 92 2.86 -39.97 -1.03
N ALA A 93 3.33 -40.82 -0.11
CA ALA A 93 3.61 -40.43 1.27
C ALA A 93 4.66 -39.32 1.33
N PHE A 94 5.74 -39.42 0.54
CA PHE A 94 6.75 -38.39 0.45
C PHE A 94 6.19 -37.07 -0.10
N GLY A 95 5.37 -37.12 -1.16
CA GLY A 95 4.68 -35.94 -1.68
C GLY A 95 3.77 -35.25 -0.66
N ILE A 96 3.03 -36.04 0.13
CA ILE A 96 2.21 -35.52 1.24
C ILE A 96 3.11 -34.86 2.29
N VAL A 97 4.22 -35.49 2.68
CA VAL A 97 5.17 -34.93 3.64
C VAL A 97 5.74 -33.60 3.14
N CYS A 98 6.13 -33.51 1.85
CA CYS A 98 6.58 -32.26 1.24
C CYS A 98 5.53 -31.15 1.37
N ILE A 99 4.28 -31.41 0.97
CA ILE A 99 3.18 -30.44 1.04
C ILE A 99 2.90 -30.02 2.50
N VAL A 100 2.76 -30.97 3.41
CA VAL A 100 2.49 -30.72 4.83
C VAL A 100 3.64 -29.94 5.46
N SER A 101 4.89 -30.23 5.09
CA SER A 101 6.06 -29.50 5.58
C SER A 101 6.07 -28.05 5.09
N THR A 102 5.82 -27.80 3.79
CA THR A 102 5.71 -26.45 3.24
C THR A 102 4.62 -25.65 3.94
N ILE A 103 3.44 -26.24 4.16
CA ILE A 103 2.37 -25.61 4.93
C ILE A 103 2.84 -25.33 6.36
N GLY A 104 3.40 -26.32 7.06
CA GLY A 104 3.83 -26.19 8.46
C GLY A 104 4.88 -25.08 8.66
N PHE A 105 5.88 -24.99 7.78
CA PHE A 105 6.94 -23.98 7.88
C PHE A 105 6.49 -22.57 7.51
N ASN A 106 5.54 -22.44 6.58
CA ASN A 106 5.18 -21.13 6.03
C ASN A 106 3.86 -20.58 6.53
N PHE A 107 2.91 -21.42 7.00
CA PHE A 107 1.55 -21.00 7.32
C PHE A 107 1.52 -19.81 8.27
N LYS A 108 2.29 -19.84 9.37
CA LYS A 108 2.34 -18.71 10.31
C LYS A 108 2.90 -17.43 9.69
N LYS A 109 3.86 -17.53 8.76
CA LYS A 109 4.46 -16.37 8.07
C LYS A 109 3.47 -15.71 7.10
N VAL A 110 2.71 -16.54 6.36
CA VAL A 110 1.76 -16.08 5.34
C VAL A 110 0.34 -15.88 5.83
N ASN A 111 -0.01 -16.36 7.03
CA ASN A 111 -1.34 -16.19 7.60
C ASN A 111 -1.63 -14.71 7.86
N LYS A 112 -2.58 -14.15 7.11
CA LYS A 112 -3.09 -12.78 7.27
C LYS A 112 -4.53 -12.74 7.78
N SER A 113 -5.05 -13.83 8.35
CA SER A 113 -6.45 -13.91 8.85
C SER A 113 -6.80 -12.87 9.93
N GLU A 114 -5.80 -12.29 10.59
CA GLU A 114 -5.99 -11.22 11.57
C GLU A 114 -5.59 -9.82 11.05
N ASN A 115 -5.27 -9.68 9.76
CA ASN A 115 -4.76 -8.44 9.19
C ASN A 115 -5.87 -7.48 8.73
N PHE A 116 -6.68 -6.99 9.67
CA PHE A 116 -7.80 -6.11 9.37
C PHE A 116 -7.44 -4.61 9.39
N LEU A 117 -6.21 -4.25 9.75
CA LEU A 117 -5.86 -2.85 10.00
C LEU A 117 -5.97 -1.97 8.74
N PRO A 118 -5.46 -2.35 7.55
CA PRO A 118 -5.61 -1.55 6.34
C PRO A 118 -7.07 -1.35 5.93
N GLU A 119 -7.89 -2.41 6.04
CA GLU A 119 -9.32 -2.36 5.81
C GLU A 119 -10.01 -1.37 6.76
N LYS A 120 -9.82 -1.54 8.07
CA LYS A 120 -10.45 -0.67 9.08
C LYS A 120 -10.01 0.78 8.95
N TYR A 121 -8.72 1.01 8.68
CA TYR A 121 -8.16 2.33 8.46
C TYR A 121 -8.80 3.01 7.24
N THR A 122 -8.87 2.30 6.11
CA THR A 122 -9.46 2.81 4.87
C THR A 122 -10.95 3.09 5.03
N LEU A 123 -11.72 2.15 5.59
CA LEU A 123 -13.15 2.36 5.83
C LEU A 123 -13.40 3.48 6.83
N ASN A 124 -12.53 3.66 7.83
CA ASN A 124 -12.64 4.80 8.74
C ASN A 124 -12.47 6.12 7.98
N ILE A 125 -11.43 6.27 7.16
CA ILE A 125 -11.26 7.48 6.33
C ILE A 125 -12.47 7.68 5.42
N LEU A 126 -12.81 6.66 4.62
CA LEU A 126 -13.90 6.74 3.66
C LEU A 126 -15.22 7.09 4.33
N ASN A 127 -15.53 6.59 5.52
CA ASN A 127 -16.80 6.88 6.19
C ASN A 127 -16.82 8.25 6.90
N ASN A 128 -15.66 8.83 7.23
CA ASN A 128 -15.59 10.08 7.98
C ASN A 128 -15.34 11.34 7.12
N VAL A 129 -14.79 11.19 5.91
CA VAL A 129 -14.70 12.34 5.00
C VAL A 129 -16.10 12.77 4.55
N LYS A 130 -16.32 14.07 4.44
CA LYS A 130 -17.60 14.64 4.01
C LYS A 130 -18.03 14.14 2.62
N ARG A 131 -19.32 14.24 2.31
CA ARG A 131 -19.89 13.82 1.02
C ARG A 131 -19.21 14.59 -0.13
N ASN A 132 -19.00 13.92 -1.26
CA ASN A 132 -18.43 14.48 -2.50
C ASN A 132 -17.00 15.04 -2.35
N ALA A 133 -16.29 14.67 -1.29
CA ALA A 133 -14.97 15.19 -0.97
C ALA A 133 -13.89 14.78 -1.98
N ILE A 134 -12.83 15.59 -2.06
CA ILE A 134 -11.57 15.25 -2.72
C ILE A 134 -10.56 14.88 -1.63
N VAL A 135 -9.92 13.72 -1.74
CA VAL A 135 -8.90 13.26 -0.81
C VAL A 135 -7.59 13.05 -1.59
N ILE A 136 -6.53 13.71 -1.14
CA ILE A 136 -5.19 13.61 -1.73
C ILE A 136 -4.27 12.91 -0.74
N SER A 137 -3.64 11.82 -1.16
CA SER A 137 -2.71 11.03 -0.34
C SER A 137 -1.66 10.39 -1.25
N TYR A 138 -0.59 9.84 -0.70
CA TYR A 138 0.27 8.87 -1.41
C TYR A 138 0.51 7.59 -0.60
N GLN A 139 -0.37 7.31 0.38
CA GLN A 139 -0.35 6.08 1.17
C GLN A 139 -0.87 4.91 0.34
N TRP A 140 -0.08 4.46 -0.66
CA TRP A 140 -0.47 3.40 -1.57
C TRP A 140 -0.85 2.11 -0.85
N ASP A 141 0.05 1.63 0.02
CA ASP A 141 -0.08 0.33 0.70
C ASP A 141 -1.21 0.30 1.74
N TYR A 142 -1.57 1.44 2.32
CA TYR A 142 -2.46 1.50 3.48
C TYR A 142 -3.84 2.07 3.19
N PHE A 143 -3.96 2.98 2.20
CA PHE A 143 -5.20 3.73 1.96
C PHE A 143 -5.62 3.78 0.50
N VAL A 144 -4.76 4.23 -0.41
CA VAL A 144 -5.18 4.49 -1.81
C VAL A 144 -5.58 3.19 -2.50
N SER A 145 -4.75 2.15 -2.45
CA SER A 145 -5.06 0.89 -3.12
C SER A 145 -6.26 0.16 -2.49
N PRO A 146 -6.42 0.07 -1.15
CA PRO A 146 -7.67 -0.45 -0.58
C PRO A 146 -8.89 0.43 -0.87
N ALA A 147 -8.75 1.76 -0.95
CA ALA A 147 -9.87 2.64 -1.27
C ALA A 147 -10.40 2.36 -2.68
N PHE A 148 -9.52 2.12 -3.66
CA PHE A 148 -9.94 1.68 -4.98
C PHE A 148 -10.68 0.36 -4.96
N TYR A 149 -10.25 -0.63 -4.16
CA TYR A 149 -11.00 -1.87 -3.97
C TYR A 149 -12.41 -1.58 -3.45
N PHE A 150 -12.53 -0.82 -2.36
CA PHE A 150 -13.83 -0.51 -1.76
C PHE A 150 -14.75 0.28 -2.70
N GLN A 151 -14.21 1.19 -3.51
CA GLN A 151 -15.01 1.98 -4.45
C GLN A 151 -15.40 1.19 -5.70
N LEU A 152 -14.47 0.44 -6.30
CA LEU A 152 -14.66 -0.21 -7.59
C LEU A 152 -15.33 -1.59 -7.46
N VAL A 153 -15.03 -2.33 -6.40
CA VAL A 153 -15.53 -3.69 -6.16
C VAL A 153 -16.72 -3.67 -5.22
N GLU A 154 -16.53 -3.16 -3.99
CA GLU A 154 -17.58 -3.16 -2.94
C GLU A 154 -18.63 -2.05 -3.13
N GLY A 155 -18.31 -1.05 -3.95
CA GLY A 155 -19.18 0.08 -4.22
C GLY A 155 -19.41 1.07 -3.07
N ILE A 156 -18.50 1.11 -2.11
CA ILE A 156 -18.55 2.00 -0.94
C ILE A 156 -18.00 3.39 -1.32
N ARG A 157 -18.70 4.46 -0.90
CA ARG A 157 -18.25 5.86 -1.02
C ARG A 157 -17.72 6.25 -2.40
N LYS A 158 -18.41 5.82 -3.47
CA LYS A 158 -18.11 6.21 -4.86
C LYS A 158 -18.21 7.72 -5.12
N ASP A 159 -18.80 8.48 -4.20
CA ASP A 159 -18.89 9.94 -4.24
C ASP A 159 -17.57 10.65 -3.94
N VAL A 160 -16.64 9.98 -3.26
CA VAL A 160 -15.35 10.55 -2.85
C VAL A 160 -14.32 10.40 -3.96
N VAL A 161 -13.63 11.48 -4.30
CA VAL A 161 -12.51 11.45 -5.24
C VAL A 161 -11.23 11.12 -4.48
N ILE A 162 -10.61 9.99 -4.80
CA ILE A 162 -9.31 9.60 -4.24
C ILE A 162 -8.22 9.87 -5.27
N ILE A 163 -7.26 10.74 -4.92
CA ILE A 163 -6.15 11.13 -5.78
C ILE A 163 -4.84 10.70 -5.11
N ASP A 164 -4.08 9.86 -5.81
CA ASP A 164 -2.72 9.52 -5.42
C ASP A 164 -1.75 10.58 -5.96
N LYS A 165 -1.05 11.29 -5.06
CA LYS A 165 -0.10 12.34 -5.44
C LYS A 165 1.04 11.78 -6.30
N GLU A 166 1.60 10.62 -5.99
CA GLU A 166 2.74 10.08 -6.73
C GLU A 166 2.34 9.55 -8.11
N LEU A 167 1.13 9.01 -8.25
CA LEU A 167 0.62 8.63 -9.57
C LEU A 167 0.40 9.83 -10.48
N LEU A 168 0.12 11.03 -9.95
CA LEU A 168 0.03 12.26 -10.75
C LEU A 168 1.33 12.59 -11.50
N ARG A 169 2.47 11.99 -11.11
CA ARG A 169 3.75 12.11 -11.84
C ARG A 169 3.81 11.25 -13.11
N ARG A 170 2.69 10.66 -13.54
CA ARG A 170 2.58 9.82 -14.74
C ARG A 170 1.40 10.24 -15.60
N SER A 171 1.64 10.42 -16.90
CA SER A 171 0.64 10.96 -17.83
C SER A 171 -0.61 10.08 -17.94
N TRP A 172 -0.47 8.77 -17.77
CA TRP A 172 -1.60 7.83 -17.78
C TRP A 172 -2.58 8.06 -16.63
N TYR A 173 -2.11 8.50 -15.45
CA TYR A 173 -2.98 8.69 -14.30
C TYR A 173 -3.84 9.96 -14.48
N ILE A 174 -3.29 10.99 -15.10
CA ILE A 174 -4.05 12.18 -15.50
C ILE A 174 -5.18 11.80 -16.46
N LYS A 175 -4.91 10.94 -17.46
CA LYS A 175 -5.95 10.42 -18.37
C LYS A 175 -7.02 9.60 -17.63
N GLN A 176 -6.61 8.83 -16.61
CA GLN A 176 -7.55 8.10 -15.77
C GLN A 176 -8.44 9.04 -14.96
N LEU A 177 -7.88 10.10 -14.38
CA LEU A 177 -8.66 11.13 -13.68
C LEU A 177 -9.58 11.90 -14.61
N GLU A 178 -9.16 12.18 -15.84
CA GLU A 178 -10.00 12.82 -16.87
C GLU A 178 -11.21 11.95 -17.21
N LYS A 179 -10.99 10.63 -17.34
CA LYS A 179 -12.08 9.67 -17.60
C LYS A 179 -13.04 9.55 -16.41
N ASN A 180 -12.51 9.47 -15.19
CA ASN A 180 -13.31 9.20 -13.99
C ASN A 180 -13.98 10.46 -13.44
N TYR A 181 -13.31 11.61 -13.54
CA TYR A 181 -13.72 12.90 -12.99
C TYR A 181 -13.44 14.03 -14.00
N PRO A 182 -14.14 14.09 -15.16
CA PRO A 182 -13.87 15.08 -16.20
C PRO A 182 -13.90 16.52 -15.70
N TRP A 183 -14.81 16.83 -14.76
CA TRP A 183 -14.95 18.15 -14.15
C TRP A 183 -13.69 18.61 -13.41
N LEU A 184 -12.93 17.67 -12.81
CA LEU A 184 -11.71 17.98 -12.07
C LEU A 184 -10.62 18.48 -13.03
N ILE A 185 -10.42 17.72 -14.11
CA ILE A 185 -9.41 18.02 -15.13
C ILE A 185 -9.80 19.25 -15.95
N GLN A 186 -11.07 19.38 -16.33
CA GLN A 186 -11.55 20.54 -17.12
C GLN A 186 -11.36 21.86 -16.38
N LYS A 187 -11.74 21.93 -15.09
CA LYS A 187 -11.53 23.15 -14.27
C LYS A 187 -10.05 23.52 -14.18
N SER A 188 -9.16 22.53 -14.15
CA SER A 188 -7.71 22.69 -14.01
C SER A 188 -6.92 22.49 -15.32
N SER A 189 -7.58 22.63 -16.48
CA SER A 189 -7.01 22.24 -17.77
C SER A 189 -5.74 23.03 -18.13
N GLU A 190 -5.68 24.32 -17.79
CA GLU A 190 -4.49 25.14 -18.01
C GLU A 190 -3.27 24.60 -17.23
N GLU A 191 -3.43 24.34 -15.94
CA GLU A 191 -2.35 23.84 -15.09
C GLU A 191 -1.96 22.40 -15.43
N VAL A 192 -2.95 21.56 -15.74
CA VAL A 192 -2.74 20.19 -16.21
C VAL A 192 -1.93 20.19 -17.52
N ASN A 193 -2.35 20.97 -18.53
CA ASN A 193 -1.64 21.03 -19.81
C ASN A 193 -0.23 21.60 -19.64
N SER A 194 -0.07 22.62 -18.80
CA SER A 194 1.25 23.18 -18.52
C SER A 194 2.19 22.18 -17.84
N PHE A 195 1.68 21.29 -16.99
CA PHE A 195 2.47 20.21 -16.40
C PHE A 195 2.76 19.09 -17.39
N LEU A 196 1.79 18.68 -18.20
CA LEU A 196 1.95 17.60 -19.18
C LEU A 196 3.03 17.88 -20.23
N ILE A 197 3.26 19.15 -20.59
CA ILE A 197 4.36 19.55 -21.48
C ILE A 197 5.73 19.18 -20.88
N GLU A 198 5.94 19.49 -19.60
CA GLU A 198 7.21 19.19 -18.93
C GLU A 198 7.31 17.70 -18.60
N LEU A 199 6.20 17.06 -18.21
CA LEU A 199 6.16 15.63 -17.96
C LEU A 199 6.47 14.82 -19.23
N TYR A 200 6.01 15.26 -20.40
CA TYR A 200 6.34 14.62 -21.67
C TYR A 200 7.85 14.56 -21.88
N LYS A 201 8.58 15.65 -21.60
CA LYS A 201 10.04 15.68 -21.72
C LYS A 201 10.69 14.66 -20.78
N PHE A 202 10.23 14.62 -19.53
CA PHE A 202 10.69 13.65 -18.54
C PHE A 202 10.45 12.19 -18.98
N GLU A 203 9.22 11.85 -19.40
CA GLU A 203 8.85 10.49 -19.79
C GLU A 203 9.55 9.99 -21.07
N HIS A 204 10.04 10.90 -21.92
CA HIS A 204 10.71 10.58 -23.19
C HIS A 204 12.23 10.82 -23.16
N ASN A 205 12.83 11.02 -21.98
CA ASN A 205 14.25 11.30 -21.80
C ASN A 205 14.75 12.51 -22.63
N LEU A 206 13.90 13.52 -22.81
CA LEU A 206 14.28 14.79 -23.42
C LEU A 206 14.85 15.74 -22.34
N PRO A 207 15.68 16.72 -22.71
CA PRO A 207 16.15 17.73 -21.76
C PRO A 207 14.97 18.48 -21.10
N TYR A 208 14.96 18.51 -19.77
CA TYR A 208 13.95 19.21 -18.96
C TYR A 208 14.63 19.87 -17.75
N ASP A 209 13.95 20.84 -17.16
CA ASP A 209 14.38 21.49 -15.92
C ASP A 209 13.61 20.87 -14.72
N PRO A 210 14.30 20.20 -13.78
CA PRO A 210 13.68 19.60 -12.60
C PRO A 210 12.90 20.58 -11.72
N MET A 211 13.33 21.84 -11.62
CA MET A 211 12.63 22.85 -10.84
C MET A 211 11.33 23.27 -11.53
N VAL A 212 11.36 23.43 -12.85
CA VAL A 212 10.17 23.82 -13.63
C VAL A 212 9.11 22.73 -13.58
N ILE A 213 9.47 21.46 -13.80
CA ILE A 213 8.48 20.37 -13.74
C ILE A 213 7.86 20.23 -12.34
N GLU A 214 8.64 20.39 -11.27
CA GLU A 214 8.12 20.32 -9.90
C GLU A 214 7.21 21.51 -9.57
N GLU A 215 7.56 22.72 -10.01
CA GLU A 215 6.68 23.90 -9.87
C GLU A 215 5.34 23.67 -10.57
N LYS A 216 5.35 23.18 -11.82
CA LYS A 216 4.13 22.88 -12.58
C LYS A 216 3.31 21.76 -11.93
N PHE A 217 3.98 20.75 -11.38
CA PHE A 217 3.34 19.65 -10.65
C PHE A 217 2.59 20.16 -9.41
N ILE A 218 3.25 20.95 -8.57
CA ILE A 218 2.62 21.56 -7.38
C ILE A 218 1.49 22.51 -7.78
N LYS A 219 1.67 23.29 -8.85
CA LYS A 219 0.64 24.20 -9.38
C LYS A 219 -0.60 23.44 -9.85
N MET A 220 -0.42 22.31 -10.55
CA MET A 220 -1.52 21.44 -10.98
C MET A 220 -2.29 20.90 -9.77
N ILE A 221 -1.61 20.34 -8.76
CA ILE A 221 -2.28 19.81 -7.56
C ILE A 221 -3.04 20.92 -6.83
N ASN A 222 -2.41 22.08 -6.62
CA ASN A 222 -3.06 23.21 -5.97
C ASN A 222 -4.27 23.71 -6.75
N SER A 223 -4.27 23.62 -8.09
CA SER A 223 -5.45 23.97 -8.89
C SER A 223 -6.64 23.02 -8.65
N PHE A 224 -6.38 21.72 -8.41
CA PHE A 224 -7.44 20.77 -8.06
C PHE A 224 -8.11 21.13 -6.73
N ILE A 225 -7.35 21.70 -5.79
CA ILE A 225 -7.83 22.19 -4.51
C ILE A 225 -8.55 23.54 -4.70
N ASP A 226 -7.83 24.55 -5.18
CA ASP A 226 -8.28 25.94 -5.26
C ASP A 226 -9.58 26.11 -6.06
N LYS A 227 -9.72 25.37 -7.16
CA LYS A 227 -10.88 25.48 -8.05
C LYS A 227 -12.09 24.65 -7.61
N ASN A 228 -11.98 23.89 -6.52
CA ASN A 228 -13.05 23.02 -6.04
C ASN A 228 -13.41 23.19 -4.56
N ILE A 229 -12.58 23.84 -3.75
CA ILE A 229 -12.77 23.92 -2.29
C ILE A 229 -14.09 24.58 -1.85
N GLU A 230 -14.69 25.43 -2.71
CA GLU A 230 -16.01 26.04 -2.48
C GLU A 230 -17.17 25.06 -2.69
N GLU A 231 -17.02 24.09 -3.58
CA GLU A 231 -18.07 23.14 -3.95
C GLU A 231 -17.89 21.78 -3.27
N ARG A 232 -16.65 21.45 -2.89
CA ARG A 232 -16.24 20.13 -2.43
C ARG A 232 -15.28 20.26 -1.26
N PRO A 233 -15.54 19.57 -0.14
CA PRO A 233 -14.57 19.43 0.93
C PRO A 233 -13.28 18.80 0.40
N VAL A 234 -12.13 19.33 0.80
CA VAL A 234 -10.82 18.78 0.41
C VAL A 234 -10.08 18.30 1.65
N TYR A 235 -9.53 17.09 1.55
CA TYR A 235 -8.74 16.44 2.57
C TYR A 235 -7.37 16.06 2.03
N VAL A 236 -6.35 16.17 2.87
CA VAL A 236 -4.98 15.73 2.57
C VAL A 236 -4.48 14.77 3.64
N GLY A 237 -3.71 13.77 3.22
CA GLY A 237 -2.98 12.88 4.11
C GLY A 237 -1.94 13.63 4.94
N ILE A 238 -1.56 13.07 6.10
CA ILE A 238 -0.52 13.64 6.97
C ILE A 238 0.84 13.74 6.28
N GLU A 239 1.07 12.88 5.30
CA GLU A 239 2.30 12.77 4.52
C GLU A 239 2.40 13.81 3.39
N ILE A 240 1.30 14.50 3.08
CA ILE A 240 1.25 15.51 2.02
C ILE A 240 2.02 16.76 2.45
N GLU A 241 2.92 17.23 1.59
CA GLU A 241 3.83 18.33 1.88
C GLU A 241 3.10 19.67 2.03
N PRO A 242 3.59 20.62 2.86
CA PRO A 242 2.89 21.88 3.16
C PRO A 242 2.64 22.79 1.95
N GLU A 243 3.39 22.63 0.87
CA GLU A 243 3.24 23.39 -0.38
C GLU A 243 1.90 23.08 -1.06
N ILE A 244 1.35 21.89 -0.81
CA ILE A 244 0.02 21.49 -1.29
C ILE A 244 -1.04 22.01 -0.30
N GLY A 245 -1.95 22.83 -0.82
CA GLY A 245 -2.98 23.49 -0.03
C GLY A 245 -2.43 24.59 0.87
N ARG A 246 -1.28 25.20 0.55
CA ARG A 246 -0.59 26.20 1.40
C ARG A 246 -1.47 27.39 1.83
N LYS A 247 -2.50 27.72 1.06
CA LYS A 247 -3.46 28.80 1.34
C LYS A 247 -4.50 28.45 2.41
N TYR A 248 -4.56 27.19 2.84
CA TYR A 248 -5.62 26.67 3.69
C TYR A 248 -5.06 26.14 5.02
N ASN A 249 -5.90 26.26 6.04
CA ASN A 249 -5.66 25.69 7.34
C ASN A 249 -5.93 24.18 7.31
N ARG A 250 -4.96 23.40 7.79
CA ARG A 250 -5.06 21.96 7.95
C ARG A 250 -5.67 21.63 9.31
N VAL A 251 -6.95 21.27 9.31
CA VAL A 251 -7.67 20.85 10.52
C VAL A 251 -7.74 19.33 10.57
N PRO A 252 -7.23 18.66 11.62
CA PRO A 252 -7.35 17.22 11.76
C PRO A 252 -8.82 16.82 11.87
N GLU A 253 -9.29 15.96 10.97
CA GLU A 253 -10.62 15.35 10.96
C GLU A 253 -10.46 13.85 10.67
N GLY A 254 -10.68 13.01 11.68
CA GLY A 254 -10.41 11.58 11.60
C GLY A 254 -8.92 11.32 11.35
N PHE A 255 -8.61 10.55 10.31
CA PHE A 255 -7.23 10.23 9.92
C PHE A 255 -6.72 11.08 8.74
N MET A 256 -7.38 12.19 8.43
CA MET A 256 -6.95 13.15 7.41
C MET A 256 -6.93 14.59 7.95
N PHE A 257 -6.31 15.49 7.20
CA PHE A 257 -6.47 16.93 7.41
C PHE A 257 -7.48 17.49 6.43
N ALA A 258 -8.59 18.04 6.93
CA ALA A 258 -9.50 18.87 6.15
C ALA A 258 -8.86 20.24 5.89
N LEU A 259 -9.04 20.78 4.69
CA LEU A 259 -8.57 22.11 4.31
C LEU A 259 -9.69 23.15 4.48
N TYR A 260 -9.41 24.21 5.24
CA TYR A 260 -10.34 25.32 5.48
C TYR A 260 -9.72 26.67 5.12
N LYS A 261 -10.56 27.62 4.69
CA LYS A 261 -10.14 28.99 4.37
C LYS A 261 -10.02 29.89 5.60
N ASP A 262 -10.80 29.59 6.61
CA ASP A 262 -10.89 30.34 7.86
C ASP A 262 -10.15 29.64 9.00
N ASP A 263 -9.92 30.37 10.09
CA ASP A 263 -9.32 29.91 11.33
C ASP A 263 -10.37 29.52 12.39
N ASP A 264 -11.66 29.44 12.02
CA ASP A 264 -12.71 29.16 12.98
C ASP A 264 -12.57 27.74 13.53
N TYR A 265 -12.95 27.59 14.80
CA TYR A 265 -13.00 26.27 15.42
C TYR A 265 -13.96 25.34 14.67
N LYS A 266 -13.44 24.20 14.22
CA LYS A 266 -14.21 23.14 13.55
C LYS A 266 -14.36 21.98 14.51
N ASP A 267 -15.59 21.75 14.96
CA ASP A 267 -15.89 20.61 15.79
C ASP A 267 -15.83 19.29 15.00
N TYR A 268 -15.34 18.23 15.63
CA TYR A 268 -15.28 16.89 15.07
C TYR A 268 -15.41 15.85 16.20
N ASN A 269 -16.39 14.96 16.04
CA ASN A 269 -16.67 13.90 16.99
C ASN A 269 -16.08 12.58 16.49
N PHE A 270 -14.98 12.15 17.10
CA PHE A 270 -14.35 10.88 16.78
C PHE A 270 -15.10 9.72 17.43
N ALA A 271 -15.57 8.76 16.62
CA ALA A 271 -16.31 7.60 17.09
C ALA A 271 -15.43 6.49 17.72
N GLY A 272 -14.13 6.76 17.95
CA GLY A 272 -13.16 5.76 18.38
C GLY A 272 -12.60 4.93 17.22
N PHE A 273 -11.49 4.23 17.47
CA PHE A 273 -10.91 3.30 16.49
C PHE A 273 -10.46 1.98 17.13
N GLU A 274 -11.05 0.88 16.70
CA GLU A 274 -10.75 -0.44 17.25
C GLU A 274 -9.67 -1.15 16.42
N VAL A 275 -8.49 -1.33 17.02
CA VAL A 275 -7.42 -2.16 16.48
C VAL A 275 -7.72 -3.62 16.80
N ARG A 276 -8.08 -4.42 15.78
CA ARG A 276 -8.31 -5.87 15.91
C ARG A 276 -7.21 -6.64 15.20
N GLY A 277 -6.70 -7.68 15.85
CA GLY A 277 -5.63 -8.53 15.32
C GLY A 277 -4.29 -7.79 15.33
N ARG A 278 -3.45 -8.06 16.34
CA ARG A 278 -2.13 -7.41 16.43
C ARG A 278 -1.11 -8.27 15.69
N ILE A 279 -0.73 -7.81 14.50
CA ILE A 279 0.33 -8.44 13.73
C ILE A 279 1.62 -7.69 14.00
N TYR A 280 2.58 -8.36 14.63
CA TYR A 280 3.90 -7.78 14.91
C TYR A 280 4.73 -7.74 13.63
N ASN A 281 4.57 -6.67 12.85
CA ASN A 281 5.45 -6.37 11.73
C ASN A 281 5.59 -4.84 11.55
N LYS A 282 6.65 -4.44 10.84
CA LYS A 282 7.01 -3.03 10.62
C LYS A 282 5.90 -2.23 9.92
N TYR A 283 5.11 -2.83 9.04
CA TYR A 283 4.04 -2.16 8.31
C TYR A 283 2.83 -1.88 9.21
N PHE A 284 2.46 -2.85 10.03
CA PHE A 284 1.42 -2.70 11.05
C PHE A 284 1.79 -1.60 12.03
N ASP A 285 3.03 -1.62 12.55
CA ASP A 285 3.49 -0.60 13.49
C ASP A 285 3.56 0.79 12.85
N LYS A 286 3.97 0.89 11.58
CA LYS A 286 3.95 2.15 10.82
C LYS A 286 2.54 2.72 10.70
N LEU A 287 1.57 1.90 10.30
CA LEU A 287 0.18 2.33 10.17
C LEU A 287 -0.42 2.72 11.53
N LEU A 288 -0.12 1.95 12.58
CA LEU A 288 -0.54 2.25 13.93
C LEU A 288 0.02 3.60 14.42
N ASN A 289 1.29 3.88 14.14
CA ASN A 289 1.91 5.17 14.46
C ASN A 289 1.22 6.33 13.75
N LEU A 290 0.84 6.13 12.49
CA LEU A 290 0.17 7.14 11.70
C LEU A 290 -1.23 7.46 12.24
N ILE A 291 -2.00 6.42 12.60
CA ILE A 291 -3.29 6.54 13.28
C ILE A 291 -3.16 7.33 14.59
N VAL A 292 -2.21 6.91 15.45
CA VAL A 292 -1.95 7.58 16.73
C VAL A 292 -1.54 9.04 16.50
N LYS A 293 -0.73 9.33 15.47
CA LYS A 293 -0.30 10.69 15.17
C LYS A 293 -1.46 11.58 14.77
N MET A 294 -2.42 11.09 13.98
CA MET A 294 -3.62 11.87 13.62
C MET A 294 -4.55 12.11 14.81
N ILE A 295 -4.74 11.12 15.68
CA ILE A 295 -5.48 11.27 16.94
C ILE A 295 -4.82 12.34 17.83
N LEU A 296 -3.49 12.29 17.96
CA LEU A 296 -2.71 13.31 18.69
C LEU A 296 -2.86 14.70 18.08
N ASN A 297 -2.75 14.83 16.75
CA ASN A 297 -2.94 16.11 16.07
C ASN A 297 -4.31 16.71 16.36
N ARG A 298 -5.37 15.89 16.38
CA ARG A 298 -6.71 16.34 16.79
C ARG A 298 -6.73 16.79 18.25
N GLY A 299 -6.16 16.01 19.17
CA GLY A 299 -6.07 16.42 20.58
C GLY A 299 -5.34 17.75 20.78
N ILE A 300 -4.25 17.99 20.05
CA ILE A 300 -3.50 19.26 20.06
C ILE A 300 -4.37 20.40 19.51
N TYR A 301 -5.13 20.16 18.44
CA TYR A 301 -6.06 21.14 17.88
C TYR A 301 -7.13 21.54 18.91
N GLU A 302 -7.75 20.57 19.59
CA GLU A 302 -8.73 20.83 20.65
C GLU A 302 -8.12 21.63 21.80
N PHE A 303 -6.90 21.27 22.22
CA PHE A 303 -6.19 21.98 23.28
C PHE A 303 -5.93 23.44 22.93
N LYS A 304 -5.48 23.72 21.69
CA LYS A 304 -5.25 25.09 21.19
C LYS A 304 -6.52 25.95 21.19
N HIS A 305 -7.68 25.32 21.00
CA HIS A 305 -8.99 26.00 21.02
C HIS A 305 -9.67 25.95 22.41
N SER A 306 -8.89 25.71 23.47
CA SER A 306 -9.38 25.66 24.85
C SER A 306 -10.45 24.59 25.12
N LYS A 307 -10.55 23.54 24.29
CA LYS A 307 -11.46 22.41 24.47
C LYS A 307 -10.77 21.28 25.24
N ARG A 308 -10.51 21.53 26.54
CA ARG A 308 -9.67 20.64 27.36
C ARG A 308 -10.22 19.22 27.52
N ASP A 309 -11.52 19.07 27.72
CA ASP A 309 -12.14 17.74 27.88
C ASP A 309 -12.02 16.90 26.60
N LYS A 310 -12.23 17.54 25.44
CA LYS A 310 -12.02 16.89 24.12
C LYS A 310 -10.55 16.55 23.91
N ALA A 311 -9.63 17.46 24.21
CA ALA A 311 -8.20 17.21 24.11
C ALA A 311 -7.78 16.00 24.96
N LYS A 312 -8.24 15.94 26.22
CA LYS A 312 -8.01 14.82 27.13
C LYS A 312 -8.47 13.49 26.52
N PHE A 313 -9.71 13.44 26.00
CA PHE A 313 -10.25 12.26 25.34
C PHE A 313 -9.35 11.76 24.20
N TYR A 314 -8.88 12.64 23.32
CA TYR A 314 -7.99 12.24 22.21
C TYR A 314 -6.64 11.70 22.70
N PHE A 315 -6.04 12.28 23.74
CA PHE A 315 -4.77 11.78 24.29
C PHE A 315 -4.93 10.44 25.00
N GLU A 316 -6.04 10.23 25.72
CA GLU A 316 -6.39 8.94 26.32
C GLU A 316 -6.62 7.87 25.24
N GLU A 317 -7.31 8.22 24.15
CA GLU A 317 -7.57 7.31 23.03
C GLU A 317 -6.27 6.93 22.30
N ALA A 318 -5.35 7.88 22.12
CA ALA A 318 -4.01 7.60 21.59
C ALA A 318 -3.24 6.61 22.49
N LEU A 319 -3.34 6.74 23.82
CA LEU A 319 -2.72 5.82 24.78
C LEU A 319 -3.43 4.48 24.86
N ARG A 320 -4.75 4.42 24.64
CA ARG A 320 -5.49 3.15 24.55
C ARG A 320 -4.99 2.31 23.38
N ILE A 321 -4.71 2.96 22.24
CA ILE A 321 -4.18 2.29 21.04
C ILE A 321 -2.70 1.98 21.20
N LYS A 322 -1.91 2.92 21.74
CA LYS A 322 -0.46 2.80 21.90
C LYS A 322 0.01 3.30 23.28
N PRO A 323 -0.05 2.45 24.32
CA PRO A 323 0.25 2.84 25.71
C PRO A 323 1.68 3.36 25.95
N GLU A 324 2.61 3.01 25.07
CA GLU A 324 4.01 3.43 25.11
C GLU A 324 4.27 4.80 24.45
N SER A 325 3.26 5.45 23.88
CA SER A 325 3.41 6.76 23.22
C SER A 325 3.84 7.85 24.21
N VAL A 326 5.11 8.24 24.17
CA VAL A 326 5.67 9.31 25.02
C VAL A 326 4.99 10.65 24.73
N GLU A 327 4.75 10.97 23.46
CA GLU A 327 4.10 12.22 23.04
C GLU A 327 2.68 12.33 23.63
N ALA A 328 1.90 11.24 23.61
CA ALA A 328 0.55 11.24 24.18
C ALA A 328 0.55 11.43 25.71
N LYS A 329 1.50 10.81 26.43
CA LYS A 329 1.66 11.02 27.88
C LYS A 329 1.98 12.48 28.21
N LEU A 330 2.94 13.08 27.50
CA LEU A 330 3.32 14.48 27.72
C LEU A 330 2.17 15.45 27.48
N TRP A 331 1.39 15.23 26.43
CA TRP A 331 0.22 16.06 26.15
C TRP A 331 -0.90 15.87 27.17
N LEU A 332 -1.18 14.64 27.59
CA LEU A 332 -2.17 14.37 28.63
C LEU A 332 -1.78 15.05 29.95
N GLU A 333 -0.50 14.98 30.35
CA GLU A 333 -0.01 15.69 31.53
C GLU A 333 -0.19 17.21 31.42
N ARG A 334 0.05 17.80 30.23
CA ARG A 334 -0.15 19.25 30.02
C ARG A 334 -1.61 19.65 30.18
N VAL A 335 -2.55 18.84 29.71
CA VAL A 335 -4.00 19.10 29.87
C VAL A 335 -4.39 19.05 31.35
N VAL A 336 -3.86 18.10 32.11
CA VAL A 336 -4.18 17.90 33.54
C VAL A 336 -3.50 18.96 34.42
N LYS A 337 -2.23 19.28 34.18
CA LYS A 337 -1.44 20.23 35.00
C LYS A 337 -1.74 21.70 34.71
N GLY A 338 -2.26 22.03 33.53
CA GLY A 338 -2.60 23.41 33.17
C GLY A 338 -3.89 23.92 33.81
N GLY A 339 -4.51 23.17 34.72
CA GLY A 339 -5.77 23.46 35.42
C GLY A 339 -5.62 24.47 36.55
#